data_AF-A0A950BGR7-F1
#
_entry.id   AF-A0A950BGR7-F1
#
_cell.length_a   1.000
_cell.length_b   1.000
_cell.length_c   1.000
_cell.angle_alpha   90.00
_cell.angle_beta   90.00
_cell.angle_gamma   90.00
#
_symmetry.space_group_name_H-M   'P 1'
#
loop_
_entity.id
_entity.type
_entity.pdbx_description
1 polymer ?
#
loop_
_entity_poly.entity_id
_entity_poly.type
_entity_poly.pdbx_seq_one_letter_code
_entity_poly.pdbx_strand_id
1 'polypeptide(L)'
;MGRVTRHIALASVLLCGALAAHAQTDTPVGVWQTIDDHTGQPKALVQISADANGDLSGKVIKGLSGNDRPDRRCTACTDSRKDQPILGMTIIDSMKKSDDGWDGGHILDPENGKVYRCKMHTEDGGQKLVVRGYLGIALLGRSQTWVRQQ
;
A
#
# COMPACT_ATOMS: atom_id res chain seq x y z
N MET A 1 78.25 -2.77 3.95
CA MET A 1 77.43 -2.65 2.73
C MET A 1 76.45 -3.82 2.66
N GLY A 2 75.16 -3.54 2.36
CA GLY A 2 74.21 -4.56 1.86
C GLY A 2 73.07 -4.97 2.80
N ARG A 3 71.88 -4.38 2.58
CA ARG A 3 70.55 -4.69 3.18
C ARG A 3 70.09 -6.12 2.76
N VAL A 4 69.04 -6.77 3.25
CA VAL A 4 67.63 -6.37 3.44
C VAL A 4 66.91 -7.46 4.25
N THR A 5 66.17 -7.07 5.30
CA THR A 5 65.21 -7.91 6.03
C THR A 5 63.94 -8.08 5.18
N ARG A 6 63.52 -9.32 4.88
CA ARG A 6 62.23 -9.60 4.24
C ARG A 6 61.20 -9.99 5.29
N HIS A 7 60.47 -9.02 5.81
CA HIS A 7 59.22 -9.28 6.51
C HIS A 7 58.12 -9.50 5.46
N ILE A 8 57.63 -10.73 5.35
CA ILE A 8 56.42 -11.04 4.58
C ILE A 8 55.24 -10.72 5.50
N ALA A 9 54.66 -9.53 5.34
CA ALA A 9 53.37 -9.20 5.95
C ALA A 9 52.26 -9.77 5.04
N LEU A 10 51.58 -10.84 5.48
CA LEU A 10 50.32 -11.26 4.88
C LEU A 10 49.23 -10.27 5.31
N ALA A 11 48.77 -9.45 4.36
CA ALA A 11 47.60 -8.60 4.54
C ALA A 11 46.33 -9.43 4.32
N SER A 12 45.65 -9.79 5.41
CA SER A 12 44.30 -10.38 5.38
C SER A 12 43.29 -9.30 4.99
N VAL A 13 42.89 -9.29 3.71
CA VAL A 13 41.78 -8.44 3.24
C VAL A 13 40.47 -9.07 3.73
N LEU A 14 39.94 -8.54 4.84
CA LEU A 14 38.56 -8.80 5.27
C LEU A 14 37.61 -8.11 4.29
N LEU A 15 37.06 -8.91 3.36
CA LEU A 15 35.98 -8.48 2.47
C LEU A 15 34.68 -8.41 3.28
N CYS A 16 34.44 -7.28 3.96
CA CYS A 16 33.14 -6.97 4.54
C CYS A 16 32.13 -6.75 3.41
N GLY A 17 31.46 -7.81 2.97
CA GLY A 17 30.27 -7.71 2.14
C GLY A 17 29.17 -7.02 2.94
N ALA A 18 28.86 -5.78 2.58
CA ALA A 18 27.69 -5.08 3.09
C ALA A 18 26.44 -5.84 2.59
N LEU A 19 25.87 -6.68 3.45
CA LEU A 19 24.51 -7.18 3.26
C LEU A 19 23.60 -5.94 3.33
N ALA A 20 23.09 -5.50 2.18
CA ALA A 20 22.03 -4.52 2.13
C ALA A 20 20.80 -5.15 2.81
N ALA A 21 20.64 -4.88 4.10
CA ALA A 21 19.42 -5.18 4.83
C ALA A 21 18.30 -4.34 4.18
N HIS A 22 17.53 -4.97 3.30
CA HIS A 22 16.31 -4.38 2.80
C HIS A 22 15.36 -4.32 4.00
N ALA A 23 15.18 -3.13 4.56
CA ALA A 23 14.20 -2.90 5.59
C ALA A 23 12.82 -3.23 5.01
N GLN A 24 12.29 -4.42 5.33
CA GLN A 24 10.92 -4.78 5.00
C GLN A 24 10.01 -3.77 5.66
N THR A 25 9.27 -3.00 4.85
CA THR A 25 8.39 -1.98 5.38
C THR A 25 7.05 -2.63 5.69
N ASP A 26 6.88 -3.06 6.95
CA ASP A 26 5.64 -3.65 7.47
C ASP A 26 4.56 -2.57 7.71
N THR A 27 4.42 -1.64 6.76
CA THR A 27 3.46 -0.54 6.80
C THR A 27 2.66 -0.46 5.51
N PRO A 28 1.35 -0.20 5.57
CA PRO A 28 0.54 0.15 4.42
C PRO A 28 0.91 1.50 3.82
N VAL A 29 1.68 2.36 4.50
CA VAL A 29 2.12 3.64 3.91
C VAL A 29 2.93 3.37 2.64
N GLY A 30 2.56 4.05 1.56
CA GLY A 30 3.16 3.86 0.23
C GLY A 30 2.14 3.93 -0.90
N VAL A 31 2.57 3.59 -2.11
CA VAL A 31 1.73 3.55 -3.31
C VAL A 31 1.40 2.10 -3.66
N TRP A 32 0.14 1.85 -3.97
CA TRP A 32 -0.39 0.52 -4.21
C TRP A 32 -1.19 0.47 -5.50
N GLN A 33 -0.93 -0.54 -6.31
CA GLN A 33 -1.76 -0.90 -7.45
C GLN A 33 -2.91 -1.78 -6.97
N THR A 34 -4.13 -1.33 -7.20
CA THR A 34 -5.35 -2.09 -6.89
C THR A 34 -5.68 -3.06 -8.02
N ILE A 35 -6.18 -4.24 -7.67
CA ILE A 35 -6.53 -5.31 -8.59
C ILE A 35 -8.02 -5.61 -8.44
N ASP A 36 -8.72 -5.70 -9.57
CA ASP A 36 -10.10 -6.17 -9.60
C ASP A 36 -10.17 -7.67 -9.27
N ASP A 37 -10.91 -8.05 -8.22
CA ASP A 37 -11.01 -9.43 -7.75
C ASP A 37 -11.83 -10.35 -8.68
N HIS A 38 -12.60 -9.78 -9.62
CA HIS A 38 -13.40 -10.56 -10.58
C HIS A 38 -12.63 -10.78 -11.89
N THR A 39 -11.92 -9.76 -12.35
CA THR A 39 -11.26 -9.75 -13.67
C THR A 39 -9.74 -9.89 -13.62
N GLY A 40 -9.12 -9.70 -12.46
CA GLY A 40 -7.66 -9.71 -12.29
C GLY A 40 -6.94 -8.47 -12.87
N GLN A 41 -7.69 -7.48 -13.35
CA GLN A 41 -7.11 -6.32 -14.04
C GLN A 41 -6.71 -5.21 -13.05
N PRO A 42 -5.60 -4.48 -13.32
CA PRO A 42 -5.26 -3.27 -12.57
C PRO A 42 -6.30 -2.18 -12.73
N LYS A 43 -6.74 -1.57 -11.61
CA LYS A 43 -7.79 -0.53 -11.62
C LYS A 43 -7.28 0.87 -11.34
N ALA A 44 -6.36 1.03 -10.39
CA ALA A 44 -5.87 2.34 -9.95
C ALA A 44 -4.56 2.22 -9.17
N LEU A 45 -3.87 3.35 -9.02
CA LEU A 45 -2.87 3.57 -7.99
C LEU A 45 -3.48 4.36 -6.82
N VAL A 46 -3.28 3.85 -5.62
CA VAL A 46 -3.73 4.46 -4.36
C VAL A 46 -2.51 4.77 -3.49
N GLN A 47 -2.38 6.01 -3.07
CA GLN A 47 -1.37 6.44 -2.10
C GLN A 47 -1.97 6.39 -0.70
N ILE A 48 -1.37 5.59 0.18
CA ILE A 48 -1.70 5.54 1.60
C ILE A 48 -0.69 6.37 2.38
N SER A 49 -1.16 7.18 3.32
CA SER A 49 -0.34 8.08 4.15
C SER A 49 -0.86 8.10 5.59
N ALA A 50 0.04 8.34 6.53
CA ALA A 50 -0.27 8.51 7.95
C ALA A 50 -0.42 10.01 8.28
N ASP A 51 -1.35 10.34 9.18
CA ASP A 51 -1.41 11.65 9.81
C ASP A 51 -0.43 11.74 11.02
N ALA A 52 -0.47 12.87 11.74
CA ALA A 52 0.38 13.08 12.92
C ALA A 52 0.10 12.09 14.07
N ASN A 53 -1.06 11.46 14.10
CA ASN A 53 -1.46 10.46 15.10
C ASN A 53 -1.13 9.03 14.65
N GLY A 54 -0.69 8.85 13.40
CA GLY A 54 -0.45 7.54 12.80
C GLY A 54 -1.70 6.89 12.19
N ASP A 55 -2.83 7.60 12.14
CA ASP A 55 -4.04 7.12 11.48
C ASP A 55 -3.84 7.19 9.96
N LEU A 56 -4.20 6.12 9.25
CA LEU A 56 -3.97 6.02 7.81
C LEU A 56 -5.19 6.47 7.00
N SER A 57 -4.90 7.15 5.90
CA SER A 57 -5.86 7.47 4.84
C SER A 57 -5.29 7.10 3.47
N GLY A 58 -6.16 6.87 2.50
CA GLY A 58 -5.77 6.44 1.15
C GLY A 58 -6.47 7.24 0.06
N LYS A 59 -5.69 7.73 -0.90
CA LYS A 59 -6.14 8.60 -1.99
C LYS A 59 -5.85 7.97 -3.35
N VAL A 60 -6.81 8.04 -4.27
CA VAL A 60 -6.58 7.63 -5.67
C VAL A 60 -5.69 8.66 -6.35
N ILE A 61 -4.52 8.24 -6.83
CA ILE A 61 -3.55 9.13 -7.49
C ILE A 61 -3.44 8.90 -9.01
N LYS A 62 -3.94 7.77 -9.51
CA LYS A 62 -3.99 7.46 -10.94
C LYS A 62 -5.02 6.36 -11.22
N GLY A 63 -5.78 6.48 -12.30
CA GLY A 63 -6.57 5.37 -12.84
C GLY A 63 -5.72 4.49 -13.76
N LEU A 64 -6.01 3.20 -13.86
CA LEU A 64 -5.30 2.27 -14.73
C LEU A 64 -6.27 1.56 -15.68
N SER A 65 -5.76 1.09 -16.82
CA SER A 65 -6.56 0.34 -17.80
C SER A 65 -7.79 1.17 -18.24
N GLY A 66 -8.99 0.61 -18.24
CA GLY A 66 -10.23 1.34 -18.56
C GLY A 66 -10.55 2.52 -17.63
N ASN A 67 -9.87 2.62 -16.49
CA ASN A 67 -10.07 3.67 -15.50
C ASN A 67 -9.10 4.86 -15.66
N ASP A 68 -8.12 4.80 -16.56
CA ASP A 68 -7.15 5.89 -16.80
C ASP A 68 -7.79 7.06 -17.57
N ARG A 69 -8.69 7.75 -16.88
CA ARG A 69 -9.50 8.86 -17.39
C ARG A 69 -9.66 9.91 -16.28
N PRO A 70 -9.03 11.09 -16.39
CA PRO A 70 -8.96 12.06 -15.31
C PRO A 70 -10.30 12.75 -15.00
N ASP A 71 -11.25 12.69 -15.93
CA ASP A 71 -12.59 13.29 -15.83
C ASP A 71 -13.62 12.37 -15.15
N ARG A 72 -13.24 11.13 -14.79
CA ARG A 72 -14.13 10.21 -14.08
C ARG A 72 -14.57 10.79 -12.75
N ARG A 73 -15.87 10.67 -12.48
CA ARG A 73 -16.53 11.14 -11.27
C ARG A 73 -17.20 10.00 -10.53
N CYS A 74 -17.30 10.09 -9.21
CA CYS A 74 -18.07 9.13 -8.43
C CYS A 74 -19.58 9.46 -8.51
N THR A 75 -20.21 9.09 -9.63
CA THR A 75 -21.64 9.36 -9.84
C THR A 75 -22.53 8.49 -8.94
N ALA A 76 -22.06 7.30 -8.56
CA ALA A 76 -22.73 6.36 -7.67
C ALA A 76 -22.63 6.75 -6.19
N CYS A 77 -21.66 7.57 -5.79
CA CYS A 77 -21.53 8.05 -4.42
C CYS A 77 -22.78 8.83 -3.99
N THR A 78 -23.17 8.71 -2.72
CA THR A 78 -24.33 9.40 -2.14
C THR A 78 -23.94 10.40 -1.05
N ASP A 79 -22.65 10.50 -0.71
CA ASP A 79 -22.13 11.43 0.29
C ASP A 79 -21.50 12.67 -0.37
N SER A 80 -20.68 13.42 0.37
CA SER A 80 -19.99 14.62 -0.11
C SER A 80 -19.07 14.39 -1.33
N ARG A 81 -18.76 13.13 -1.65
CA ARG A 81 -17.96 12.73 -2.81
C ARG A 81 -18.81 12.53 -4.07
N LYS A 82 -20.14 12.65 -3.98
CA LYS A 82 -21.03 12.56 -5.14
C LYS A 82 -20.63 13.56 -6.23
N ASP A 83 -20.49 13.04 -7.45
CA ASP A 83 -20.11 13.78 -8.66
C ASP A 83 -18.74 14.49 -8.57
N GLN A 84 -17.93 14.20 -7.55
CA GLN A 84 -16.55 14.67 -7.43
C GLN A 84 -15.60 13.81 -8.27
N PRO A 85 -14.48 14.37 -8.76
CA PRO A 85 -13.46 13.61 -9.47
C PRO A 85 -12.94 12.44 -8.62
N ILE A 86 -12.82 11.25 -9.23
CA ILE A 86 -12.23 10.08 -8.57
C ILE A 86 -10.73 10.28 -8.42
N LEU A 87 -10.07 10.90 -9.39
CA LEU A 87 -8.67 11.29 -9.26
C LEU A 87 -8.52 12.31 -8.13
N GLY A 88 -7.68 12.00 -7.15
CA GLY A 88 -7.48 12.80 -5.94
C GLY A 88 -8.48 12.52 -4.81
N MET A 89 -9.45 11.63 -5.01
CA MET A 89 -10.45 11.27 -4.00
C MET A 89 -9.84 10.42 -2.89
N THR A 90 -10.09 10.81 -1.63
CA THR A 90 -9.83 9.94 -0.47
C THR A 90 -10.90 8.85 -0.42
N ILE A 91 -10.45 7.60 -0.58
CA ILE A 91 -11.30 6.42 -0.57
C ILE A 91 -11.07 5.54 0.66
N ILE A 92 -9.97 5.72 1.40
CA ILE A 92 -9.72 5.05 2.69
C ILE A 92 -9.58 6.13 3.77
N ASP A 93 -10.21 5.93 4.92
CA ASP A 93 -10.11 6.82 6.07
C ASP A 93 -10.11 6.06 7.40
N SER A 94 -9.63 6.74 8.44
CA SER A 94 -9.74 6.32 9.85
C SER A 94 -9.16 4.94 10.17
N MET A 95 -8.16 4.48 9.41
CA MET A 95 -7.51 3.20 9.65
C MET A 95 -6.50 3.32 10.78
N LYS A 96 -6.68 2.53 11.84
CA LYS A 96 -5.84 2.58 13.04
C LYS A 96 -5.00 1.33 13.16
N LYS A 97 -3.80 1.47 13.72
CA LYS A 97 -2.96 0.30 14.03
C LYS A 97 -3.69 -0.61 15.03
N SER A 98 -3.58 -1.91 14.80
CA SER A 98 -4.09 -2.99 15.65
C SER A 98 -3.06 -4.10 15.73
N ASP A 99 -3.31 -5.12 16.56
CA ASP A 99 -2.41 -6.25 16.76
C ASP A 99 -2.16 -7.03 15.45
N ASP A 100 -3.20 -7.20 14.62
CA ASP A 100 -3.16 -7.98 13.37
C ASP A 100 -3.07 -7.12 12.10
N GLY A 101 -2.62 -5.86 12.21
CA GLY A 101 -2.51 -4.94 11.07
C GLY A 101 -3.19 -3.60 11.34
N TRP A 102 -4.16 -3.22 10.51
CA TRP A 102 -4.94 -1.98 10.63
C TRP A 102 -6.44 -2.24 10.51
N ASP A 103 -7.23 -1.56 11.32
CA ASP A 103 -8.67 -1.80 11.48
C ASP A 103 -9.40 -0.49 11.87
N GLY A 104 -10.74 -0.55 11.95
CA GLY A 104 -11.61 0.50 12.46
C GLY A 104 -11.99 1.56 11.44
N GLY A 105 -11.34 1.57 10.28
CA GLY A 105 -11.58 2.54 9.22
C GLY A 105 -12.59 2.07 8.18
N HIS A 106 -12.69 2.86 7.11
CA HIS A 106 -13.62 2.61 6.02
C HIS A 106 -12.93 2.65 4.66
N ILE A 107 -13.56 1.99 3.69
CA ILE A 107 -13.18 2.09 2.28
C ILE A 107 -14.42 2.35 1.41
N LEU A 108 -14.35 3.37 0.57
CA LEU A 108 -15.31 3.66 -0.49
C LEU A 108 -14.93 2.88 -1.76
N ASP A 109 -15.91 2.23 -2.38
CA ASP A 109 -15.82 1.77 -3.76
C ASP A 109 -16.51 2.81 -4.68
N PRO A 110 -15.75 3.60 -5.47
CA PRO A 110 -16.34 4.63 -6.32
C PRO A 110 -17.22 4.09 -7.45
N GLU A 111 -17.09 2.80 -7.80
CA GLU A 111 -17.85 2.20 -8.90
C GLU A 111 -19.30 1.93 -8.50
N ASN A 112 -19.57 1.68 -7.21
CA ASN A 112 -20.93 1.44 -6.70
C ASN A 112 -21.34 2.41 -5.59
N GLY A 113 -20.47 3.34 -5.21
CA GLY A 113 -20.74 4.38 -4.22
C GLY A 113 -20.85 3.90 -2.78
N LYS A 114 -20.60 2.61 -2.51
CA LYS A 114 -20.77 2.04 -1.17
C LYS A 114 -19.52 2.22 -0.33
N VAL A 115 -19.74 2.51 0.94
CA VAL A 115 -18.70 2.58 1.97
C VAL A 115 -18.77 1.31 2.81
N TYR A 116 -17.63 0.65 2.96
CA TYR A 116 -17.46 -0.59 3.72
C TYR A 116 -16.57 -0.35 4.93
N ARG A 117 -16.78 -1.12 6.00
CA ARG A 117 -15.75 -1.22 7.05
C ARG A 117 -14.52 -1.90 6.45
N CYS A 118 -13.34 -1.45 6.87
CA CYS A 118 -12.08 -1.84 6.26
C CYS A 118 -11.10 -2.39 7.30
N LYS A 119 -10.44 -3.49 6.95
CA LYS A 119 -9.22 -3.99 7.61
C LYS A 119 -8.13 -4.18 6.58
N MET A 120 -6.87 -3.99 6.96
CA MET A 120 -5.75 -4.29 6.08
C MET A 120 -4.52 -4.78 6.83
N HIS A 121 -3.74 -5.63 6.17
CA HIS A 121 -2.46 -6.11 6.66
C HIS A 121 -1.50 -6.33 5.50
N THR A 122 -0.20 -6.17 5.76
CA THR A 122 0.84 -6.41 4.76
C THR A 122 1.24 -7.88 4.74
N GLU A 123 1.56 -8.39 3.55
CA GLU A 123 2.06 -9.73 3.30
C GLU A 123 3.29 -9.68 2.38
N ASP A 124 3.95 -10.82 2.17
CA ASP A 124 5.11 -10.97 1.29
C ASP A 124 6.21 -9.94 1.56
N GLY A 125 6.56 -9.76 2.83
CA GLY A 125 7.60 -8.81 3.24
C GLY A 125 7.24 -7.34 2.95
N GLY A 126 5.94 -7.03 2.91
CA GLY A 126 5.44 -5.70 2.61
C GLY A 126 5.12 -5.48 1.14
N GLN A 127 5.33 -6.44 0.24
CA GLN A 127 5.09 -6.27 -1.19
C GLN A 127 3.61 -6.40 -1.59
N LYS A 128 2.80 -7.02 -0.72
CA LYS A 128 1.35 -7.13 -0.87
C LYS A 128 0.63 -6.45 0.28
N LEU A 129 -0.51 -5.86 -0.02
CA LEU A 129 -1.46 -5.37 0.97
C LEU A 129 -2.78 -6.09 0.76
N VAL A 130 -3.21 -6.84 1.77
CA VAL A 130 -4.54 -7.43 1.76
C VAL A 130 -5.50 -6.40 2.35
N VAL A 131 -6.51 -6.01 1.58
CA VAL A 131 -7.52 -5.02 1.96
C VAL A 131 -8.87 -5.72 1.99
N ARG A 132 -9.53 -5.75 3.15
CA ARG A 132 -10.82 -6.41 3.34
C ARG A 132 -11.93 -5.41 3.62
N GLY A 133 -12.90 -5.35 2.72
CA GLY A 133 -14.13 -4.58 2.88
C GLY A 133 -15.30 -5.47 3.31
N TYR A 134 -16.10 -5.04 4.28
CA TYR A 134 -17.26 -5.79 4.76
C TYR A 134 -18.43 -4.91 5.24
N LEU A 135 -19.63 -5.50 5.28
CA LEU A 135 -20.84 -4.89 5.82
C LEU A 135 -21.20 -5.60 7.14
N GLY A 136 -21.22 -4.87 8.26
CA GLY A 136 -21.54 -5.43 9.58
C GLY A 136 -20.38 -6.24 10.16
N ILE A 137 -20.39 -7.58 9.96
CA ILE A 137 -19.36 -8.51 10.46
C ILE A 137 -18.31 -8.83 9.39
N ALA A 138 -17.04 -8.94 9.79
CA ALA A 138 -15.91 -9.13 8.86
C ALA A 138 -15.97 -10.44 8.06
N LEU A 139 -16.66 -11.47 8.58
CA LEU A 139 -16.90 -12.73 7.88
C LEU A 139 -17.70 -12.55 6.59
N LEU A 140 -18.59 -11.55 6.52
CA LEU A 140 -19.44 -11.25 5.37
C LEU A 140 -18.85 -10.08 4.56
N GLY A 141 -17.68 -10.33 3.99
CA GLY A 141 -16.92 -9.34 3.22
C GLY A 141 -16.08 -9.96 2.12
N ARG A 142 -15.36 -9.10 1.40
CA ARG A 142 -14.43 -9.49 0.32
C ARG A 142 -13.06 -8.90 0.59
N SER A 143 -12.03 -9.65 0.22
CA SER A 143 -10.64 -9.20 0.27
C SER A 143 -10.13 -8.97 -1.13
N GLN A 144 -9.35 -7.91 -1.30
CA GLN A 144 -8.52 -7.67 -2.48
C GLN A 144 -7.06 -7.67 -2.06
N THR A 145 -6.19 -8.14 -2.94
CA THR A 145 -4.74 -8.06 -2.75
C THR A 145 -4.20 -6.99 -3.68
N TRP A 146 -3.60 -5.96 -3.08
CA TRP A 146 -2.96 -4.87 -3.79
C TRP A 146 -1.45 -5.08 -3.85
N VAL A 147 -0.82 -4.55 -4.90
CA VAL A 147 0.60 -4.75 -5.18
C VAL A 147 1.36 -3.44 -4.97
N ARG A 148 2.42 -3.46 -4.15
CA ARG A 148 3.22 -2.26 -3.88
C ARG A 148 3.86 -1.75 -5.16
N GLN A 149 3.81 -0.45 -5.38
CA GLN A 149 4.58 0.24 -6.42
C GLN A 149 5.77 0.92 -5.76
N GLN A 150 6.98 0.66 -6.27
CA GLN A 150 8.23 1.26 -5.81
C GLN A 150 8.51 2.58 -6.53
#